data_AF-A0A8C4R643-F1
#
_entry.id   AF-A0A8C4R643-F1
#
_cell.length_a   1.000
_cell.length_b   1.000
_cell.length_c   1.000
_cell.angle_alpha   90.00
_cell.angle_beta   90.00
_cell.angle_gamma   90.00
#
_symmetry.space_group_name_H-M   'P 1'
#
loop_
_entity.id
_entity.type
_entity.pdbx_description
1 polymer ?
#
loop_
_entity_poly.entity_id
_entity_poly.type
_entity_poly.pdbx_seq_one_letter_code
_entity_poly.pdbx_strand_id
1 'polypeptide(L)'
;MKFMGDMQSKNEIECVTNILKVASQHGKMADEAYCQIIRQVTDNSSVKRESCERGWRLLSILCTFCCCSDVLHPYVQAYIQQAVSNAFGTSLKDAIKEAEEQLKITLHHGARRNIPMSELKALLAGHKGREQTFILPATLEMPFTISTRTMAGDVIAEMCSRLGLTGKRAHEEYSILSIVGDFSLKQPIQHDDYMMDIISDYTSSGHVFKLWIKRVIWFEPLTARNSNASLNMHYHQVSRDFMRGNLLCIPRGKTPPSTLQLATKLAVLQYISAGENTPPSIEDLEEMLPERVLALQTRPVWLTAVEAQWKALCDDEPSNAQEKFIDLLSQMPNFGCTFCEVQAVHPPSVITPCIVAVGLNGLHFLNNETRVMLLPTYTHKSSIYKDVHSK
;
A
#
# COMPACT_ATOMS: atom_id res chain seq x y z
N MET A 1 21.12 27.33 -20.10
CA MET A 1 21.85 27.61 -21.37
C MET A 1 22.36 26.34 -22.07
N LYS A 2 23.40 25.63 -21.59
CA LYS A 2 23.88 24.37 -22.22
C LYS A 2 22.76 23.33 -22.40
N PHE A 3 21.98 23.09 -21.34
CA PHE A 3 20.80 22.21 -21.41
C PHE A 3 19.66 22.74 -22.28
N MET A 4 19.64 24.03 -22.64
CA MET A 4 18.58 24.61 -23.48
C MET A 4 19.02 24.67 -24.96
N GLY A 5 20.24 24.23 -25.29
CA GLY A 5 20.79 24.31 -26.64
C GLY A 5 21.34 25.69 -27.03
N ASP A 6 21.34 26.67 -26.11
CA ASP A 6 21.86 28.03 -26.36
C ASP A 6 23.40 28.08 -26.35
N MET A 7 24.04 27.04 -25.82
CA MET A 7 25.49 26.85 -25.82
C MET A 7 25.83 25.41 -26.19
N GLN A 8 27.02 25.18 -26.76
CA GLN A 8 27.49 23.83 -27.03
C GLN A 8 27.59 23.01 -25.72
N SER A 9 27.01 21.82 -25.75
CA SER A 9 27.05 20.84 -24.66
C SER A 9 27.50 19.50 -25.21
N LYS A 10 28.30 18.77 -24.44
CA LYS A 10 28.69 17.38 -24.76
C LYS A 10 27.78 16.36 -24.09
N ASN A 11 27.05 16.74 -23.03
CA ASN A 11 26.23 15.83 -22.24
C ASN A 11 25.11 16.59 -21.51
N GLU A 12 23.87 16.34 -21.92
CA GLU A 12 22.68 16.98 -21.34
C GLU A 12 22.40 16.49 -19.92
N ILE A 13 22.61 15.19 -19.67
CA ILE A 13 22.40 14.58 -18.36
C ILE A 13 23.33 15.20 -17.34
N GLU A 14 24.62 15.37 -17.68
CA GLU A 14 25.60 16.01 -16.81
C GLU A 14 25.20 17.45 -16.46
N CYS A 15 24.62 18.19 -17.41
CA CYS A 15 24.12 19.54 -17.14
C CYS A 15 23.04 19.52 -16.06
N VAL A 16 22.06 18.62 -16.18
CA VAL A 16 20.95 18.53 -15.22
C VAL A 16 21.42 18.01 -13.87
N THR A 17 22.25 16.97 -13.83
CA THR A 17 22.81 16.42 -12.59
C THR A 17 23.60 17.48 -11.82
N ASN A 18 24.40 18.31 -12.50
CA ASN A 18 25.15 19.39 -11.86
C ASN A 18 24.23 20.47 -11.28
N ILE A 19 23.18 20.87 -12.00
CA ILE A 19 22.19 21.84 -11.51
C ILE A 19 21.51 21.30 -10.25
N LEU A 20 21.00 20.07 -10.29
CA LEU A 20 20.30 19.45 -9.17
C LEU A 20 21.23 19.26 -7.95
N LYS A 21 22.49 18.88 -8.18
CA LYS A 21 23.50 18.76 -7.12
C LYS A 21 23.79 20.10 -6.44
N VAL A 22 23.89 21.19 -7.18
CA VAL A 22 24.14 22.53 -6.60
C VAL A 22 22.89 23.04 -5.88
N ALA A 23 21.71 22.86 -6.48
CA ALA A 23 20.44 23.28 -5.91
C ALA A 23 20.11 22.56 -4.58
N SER A 24 20.46 21.28 -4.46
CA SER A 24 20.19 20.49 -3.25
C SER A 24 21.20 20.70 -2.11
N GLN A 25 22.37 21.28 -2.37
CA GLN A 25 23.43 21.45 -1.36
C GLN A 25 23.14 22.56 -0.35
N HIS A 26 22.50 23.65 -0.77
CA HIS A 26 22.23 24.81 0.09
C HIS A 26 20.84 25.37 -0.22
N GLY A 27 20.03 25.65 0.80
CA GLY A 27 18.65 26.13 0.62
C GLY A 27 18.52 27.39 -0.25
N LYS A 28 19.52 28.28 -0.23
CA LYS A 28 19.56 29.47 -1.11
C LYS A 28 19.85 29.17 -2.58
N MET A 29 20.53 28.05 -2.87
CA MET A 29 20.87 27.65 -4.24
C MET A 29 19.67 27.07 -4.98
N ALA A 30 18.71 26.48 -4.27
CA ALA A 30 17.43 26.09 -4.87
C ALA A 30 16.72 27.34 -5.43
N ASP A 31 16.54 28.38 -4.62
CA ASP A 31 15.90 29.63 -5.04
C ASP A 31 16.62 30.28 -6.23
N GLU A 32 17.95 30.33 -6.20
CA GLU A 32 18.75 30.84 -7.33
C GLU A 32 18.52 30.01 -8.60
N ALA A 33 18.47 28.67 -8.50
CA ALA A 33 18.20 27.81 -9.64
C ALA A 33 16.79 28.07 -10.23
N TYR A 34 15.77 28.25 -9.38
CA TYR A 34 14.43 28.64 -9.82
C TYR A 34 14.45 29.98 -10.56
N CYS A 35 15.05 31.01 -9.95
CA CYS A 35 15.17 32.34 -10.55
C CYS A 35 15.90 32.32 -11.90
N GLN A 36 17.01 31.58 -12.00
CA GLN A 36 17.76 31.47 -13.25
C GLN A 36 16.95 30.78 -14.34
N ILE A 37 16.26 29.68 -14.04
CA ILE A 37 15.46 28.96 -15.03
C ILE A 37 14.26 29.83 -15.47
N ILE A 38 13.54 30.44 -14.53
CA ILE A 38 12.40 31.33 -14.81
C ILE A 38 12.84 32.49 -15.69
N ARG A 39 13.98 33.11 -15.38
CA ARG A 39 14.56 34.17 -16.21
C ARG A 39 14.82 33.68 -17.64
N GLN A 40 15.31 32.46 -17.81
CA GLN A 40 15.62 31.91 -19.14
C GLN A 40 14.37 31.53 -19.96
N VAL A 41 13.22 31.28 -19.33
CA VAL A 41 11.96 31.02 -20.03
C VAL A 41 11.08 32.27 -20.21
N THR A 42 11.36 33.34 -19.46
CA THR A 42 10.69 34.64 -19.61
C THR A 42 11.23 35.36 -20.84
N ASP A 43 10.33 35.76 -21.75
CA ASP A 43 10.68 36.46 -23.00
C ASP A 43 11.86 35.83 -23.76
N ASN A 44 11.87 34.49 -23.81
CA ASN A 44 12.96 33.73 -24.42
C ASN A 44 13.12 34.11 -25.91
N SER A 45 14.21 34.79 -26.24
CA SER A 45 14.56 35.28 -27.58
C SER A 45 15.56 34.38 -28.31
N SER A 46 15.72 33.12 -27.90
CA SER A 46 16.70 32.20 -28.50
C SER A 46 16.33 31.88 -29.95
N VAL A 47 17.36 31.79 -30.80
CA VAL A 47 17.20 31.34 -32.20
C VAL A 47 16.85 29.84 -32.26
N LYS A 48 17.10 29.09 -31.18
CA LYS A 48 16.76 27.67 -31.07
C LYS A 48 15.29 27.53 -30.64
N ARG A 49 14.46 27.00 -31.54
CA ARG A 49 13.01 26.82 -31.32
C ARG A 49 12.66 26.05 -30.04
N GLU A 50 13.47 25.06 -29.68
CA GLU A 50 13.25 24.19 -28.51
C GLU A 50 13.81 24.78 -27.20
N SER A 51 14.52 25.92 -27.24
CA SER A 51 15.20 26.47 -26.05
C SER A 51 14.23 26.70 -24.90
N CYS A 52 13.10 27.37 -25.18
CA CYS A 52 12.10 27.68 -24.16
C CYS A 52 11.44 26.40 -23.60
N GLU A 53 11.04 25.46 -24.47
CA GLU A 53 10.45 24.17 -24.07
C GLU A 53 11.40 23.39 -23.15
N ARG A 54 12.70 23.33 -23.51
CA ARG A 54 13.73 22.70 -22.68
C ARG A 54 13.90 23.43 -21.34
N GLY A 55 13.78 24.76 -21.31
CA GLY A 55 13.77 25.53 -20.07
C GLY A 55 12.61 25.14 -19.14
N TRP A 56 11.40 25.00 -19.68
CA TRP A 56 10.23 24.54 -18.93
C TRP A 56 10.36 23.11 -18.43
N ARG A 57 10.92 22.22 -19.25
CA ARG A 57 11.26 20.86 -18.83
C ARG A 57 12.27 20.83 -17.70
N LEU A 58 13.29 21.70 -17.75
CA LEU A 58 14.26 21.84 -16.66
C LEU A 58 13.61 22.37 -15.38
N LEU A 59 12.66 23.31 -15.50
CA LEU A 59 11.89 23.81 -14.36
C LEU A 59 11.06 22.70 -13.72
N SER A 60 10.36 21.89 -14.51
CA SER A 60 9.61 20.73 -14.04
C SER A 60 10.52 19.75 -13.27
N ILE A 61 11.69 19.40 -13.84
CA ILE A 61 12.67 18.54 -13.17
C ILE A 61 13.16 19.17 -11.85
N LEU A 62 13.42 20.48 -11.81
CA LEU A 62 13.80 21.16 -10.58
C LEU A 62 12.68 21.08 -9.53
N CYS A 63 11.42 21.29 -9.93
CA CYS A 63 10.25 21.11 -9.05
C CYS A 63 10.19 19.71 -8.45
N THR A 64 10.54 18.65 -9.21
CA THR A 64 10.50 17.27 -8.71
C THR A 64 11.48 17.05 -7.56
N PHE A 65 12.67 17.65 -7.62
CA PHE A 65 13.80 17.29 -6.77
C PHE A 65 14.25 18.37 -5.79
N CYS A 66 13.71 19.60 -5.88
CA CYS A 66 14.08 20.71 -5.02
C CYS A 66 12.85 21.56 -4.68
N CYS A 67 12.62 21.82 -3.40
CA CYS A 67 11.65 22.83 -2.97
C CYS A 67 12.29 24.22 -3.06
N CYS A 68 11.55 25.22 -3.56
CA CYS A 68 11.89 26.62 -3.32
C CYS A 68 11.52 27.01 -1.87
N SER A 69 12.07 28.11 -1.39
CA SER A 69 11.72 28.65 -0.07
C SER A 69 10.28 29.16 -0.02
N ASP A 70 9.71 29.21 1.19
CA ASP A 70 8.38 29.79 1.42
C ASP A 70 8.27 31.25 0.95
N VAL A 71 9.41 31.97 0.90
CA VAL A 71 9.47 33.34 0.40
C VAL A 71 9.33 33.39 -1.12
N LEU A 72 10.02 32.50 -1.83
CA LEU A 72 10.01 32.47 -3.30
C LEU A 72 8.77 31.76 -3.88
N HIS A 73 8.22 30.78 -3.16
CA HIS A 73 7.14 29.92 -3.63
C HIS A 73 5.92 30.67 -4.21
N PRO A 74 5.35 31.72 -3.56
CA PRO A 74 4.21 32.43 -4.11
C PRO A 74 4.48 33.05 -5.48
N TYR A 75 5.70 33.51 -5.73
CA TYR A 75 6.11 34.12 -6.99
C TYR A 75 6.28 33.08 -8.09
N VAL A 76 6.91 31.94 -7.77
CA VAL A 76 7.05 30.81 -8.71
C VAL A 76 5.68 30.29 -9.10
N GLN A 77 4.80 30.07 -8.11
CA GLN A 77 3.43 29.61 -8.34
C GLN A 77 2.65 30.59 -9.23
N ALA A 78 2.67 31.89 -8.91
CA ALA A 78 1.97 32.90 -9.71
C ALA A 78 2.50 32.97 -11.15
N TYR A 79 3.83 32.91 -11.33
CA TYR A 79 4.45 32.89 -12.66
C TYR A 79 4.00 31.70 -13.49
N ILE A 80 4.05 30.48 -12.93
CA ILE A 80 3.64 29.27 -13.64
C ILE A 80 2.14 29.32 -13.96
N GLN A 81 1.28 29.76 -13.03
CA GLN A 81 -0.16 29.89 -13.27
C GLN A 81 -0.49 30.89 -14.39
N GLN A 82 0.22 32.02 -14.42
CA GLN A 82 0.11 32.99 -15.51
C GLN A 82 0.56 32.38 -16.85
N ALA A 83 1.67 31.65 -16.85
CA ALA A 83 2.15 30.94 -18.03
C ALA A 83 1.13 29.90 -18.54
N VAL A 84 0.48 29.12 -17.65
CA VAL A 84 -0.58 28.16 -18.01
C VAL A 84 -1.75 28.85 -18.69
N SER A 85 -2.19 30.00 -18.17
CA SER A 85 -3.29 30.77 -18.72
C SER A 85 -2.97 31.31 -20.13
N ASN A 86 -1.71 31.69 -20.37
CA ASN A 86 -1.24 32.21 -21.65
C ASN A 86 -0.83 31.13 -22.65
N ALA A 87 -0.68 29.86 -22.22
CA ALA A 87 -0.15 28.79 -23.05
C ALA A 87 -1.16 28.16 -24.03
N PHE A 88 -2.42 28.63 -24.06
CA PHE A 88 -3.43 28.08 -24.94
C PHE A 88 -3.03 28.18 -26.42
N GLY A 89 -3.03 27.04 -27.14
CA GLY A 89 -2.62 26.98 -28.55
C GLY A 89 -1.10 27.01 -28.79
N THR A 90 -0.28 27.06 -27.74
CA THR A 90 1.19 27.04 -27.86
C THR A 90 1.76 25.62 -27.79
N SER A 91 2.92 25.40 -28.39
CA SER A 91 3.68 24.14 -28.25
C SER A 91 4.25 23.93 -26.85
N LEU A 92 4.28 24.97 -26.01
CA LEU A 92 4.84 24.94 -24.64
C LEU A 92 3.84 24.43 -23.60
N LYS A 93 2.55 24.31 -23.96
CA LYS A 93 1.45 23.99 -23.05
C LYS A 93 1.72 22.79 -22.16
N ASP A 94 2.23 21.70 -22.73
CA ASP A 94 2.44 20.45 -21.99
C ASP A 94 3.61 20.58 -21.00
N ALA A 95 4.72 21.22 -21.41
CA ALA A 95 5.88 21.45 -20.55
C ALA A 95 5.57 22.39 -19.37
N ILE A 96 4.74 23.42 -19.61
CA ILE A 96 4.29 24.35 -18.56
C ILE A 96 3.36 23.64 -17.57
N LYS A 97 2.41 22.83 -18.07
CA LYS A 97 1.51 22.05 -17.22
C LYS A 97 2.24 21.04 -16.35
N GLU A 98 3.25 20.36 -16.90
CA GLU A 98 4.06 19.43 -16.11
C GLU A 98 4.80 20.15 -14.97
N ALA A 99 5.32 21.35 -15.21
CA ALA A 99 5.94 22.16 -14.16
C ALA A 99 4.94 22.60 -13.08
N GLU A 100 3.71 22.94 -13.47
CA GLU A 100 2.62 23.30 -12.55
C GLU A 100 2.19 22.11 -11.67
N GLU A 101 1.94 20.96 -12.30
CA GLU A 101 1.54 19.74 -11.61
C GLU A 101 2.63 19.29 -10.62
N GLN A 102 3.89 19.31 -11.06
CA GLN A 102 5.00 18.91 -10.20
C GLN A 102 5.20 19.88 -9.02
N LEU A 103 5.06 21.20 -9.23
CA LEU A 103 5.13 22.17 -8.14
C LEU A 103 4.05 21.90 -7.08
N LYS A 104 2.81 21.60 -7.49
CA LYS A 104 1.70 21.29 -6.57
C LYS A 104 1.98 20.03 -5.75
N ILE A 105 2.49 18.98 -6.39
CA ILE A 105 2.82 17.71 -5.72
C ILE A 105 3.96 17.93 -4.72
N THR A 106 5.04 18.60 -5.13
CA THR A 106 6.18 18.90 -4.26
C THR A 106 5.81 19.81 -3.09
N LEU A 107 4.86 20.75 -3.27
CA LEU A 107 4.35 21.57 -2.18
C LEU A 107 3.65 20.73 -1.11
N HIS A 108 2.89 19.70 -1.52
CA HIS A 108 2.10 18.89 -0.58
C HIS A 108 2.92 17.75 0.06
N HIS A 109 3.78 17.09 -0.72
CA HIS A 109 4.49 15.89 -0.32
C HIS A 109 6.01 16.07 -0.15
N GLY A 110 6.52 17.28 -0.38
CA GLY A 110 7.96 17.55 -0.42
C GLY A 110 8.64 17.04 -1.69
N ALA A 111 9.93 17.32 -1.82
CA ALA A 111 10.73 16.90 -2.96
C ALA A 111 11.13 15.41 -2.88
N ARG A 112 11.31 14.79 -4.05
CA ARG A 112 11.89 13.46 -4.20
C ARG A 112 13.28 13.40 -3.55
N ARG A 113 13.58 12.30 -2.84
CA ARG A 113 14.86 12.13 -2.12
C ARG A 113 15.95 11.54 -3.01
N ASN A 114 15.60 10.67 -3.94
CA ASN A 114 16.55 9.95 -4.79
C ASN A 114 16.35 10.30 -6.27
N ILE A 115 17.48 10.54 -6.95
CA ILE A 115 17.53 10.72 -8.41
C ILE A 115 18.42 9.63 -9.01
N PRO A 116 17.92 8.41 -9.27
CA PRO A 116 18.73 7.43 -9.96
C PRO A 116 19.02 7.91 -11.39
N MET A 117 20.28 7.74 -11.82
CA MET A 117 20.73 8.22 -13.15
C MET A 117 19.94 7.60 -14.31
N SER A 118 19.41 6.39 -14.14
CA SER A 118 18.55 5.72 -15.12
C SER A 118 17.19 6.42 -15.29
N GLU A 119 16.56 6.83 -14.19
CA GLU A 119 15.30 7.60 -14.23
C GLU A 119 15.52 8.95 -14.87
N LEU A 120 16.59 9.67 -14.51
CA LEU A 120 16.90 10.97 -15.12
C LEU A 120 17.15 10.84 -16.64
N LYS A 121 17.88 9.81 -17.07
CA LYS A 121 18.06 9.49 -18.50
C LYS A 121 16.72 9.25 -19.19
N ALA A 122 15.84 8.46 -18.56
CA ALA A 122 14.53 8.14 -19.10
C ALA A 122 13.65 9.39 -19.21
N LEU A 123 13.62 10.20 -18.15
CA LEU A 123 12.95 11.50 -18.09
C LEU A 123 13.42 12.40 -19.22
N LEU A 124 14.72 12.50 -19.50
CA LEU A 124 15.30 13.32 -20.57
C LEU A 124 15.06 12.75 -21.98
N ALA A 125 14.94 11.44 -22.11
CA ALA A 125 14.52 10.78 -23.35
C ALA A 125 13.00 10.91 -23.62
N GLY A 126 12.22 11.44 -22.67
CA GLY A 126 10.77 11.67 -22.83
C GLY A 126 9.91 10.49 -22.37
N HIS A 127 10.50 9.51 -21.69
CA HIS A 127 9.72 8.44 -21.05
C HIS A 127 8.93 9.02 -19.87
N LYS A 128 7.62 8.76 -19.86
CA LYS A 128 6.68 9.30 -18.88
C LYS A 128 6.53 8.44 -17.62
N GLY A 129 7.15 7.26 -17.60
CA GLY A 129 7.07 6.33 -16.50
C GLY A 129 7.60 4.96 -16.87
N ARG A 130 7.44 4.01 -15.95
CA ARG A 130 7.71 2.58 -16.15
C ARG A 130 6.56 1.76 -15.59
N GLU A 131 6.35 0.59 -16.15
CA GLU A 131 5.38 -0.36 -15.59
C GLU A 131 5.94 -0.99 -14.31
N GLN A 132 5.10 -1.07 -13.28
CA GLN A 132 5.36 -1.76 -12.03
C GLN A 132 4.16 -2.64 -11.69
N THR A 133 4.42 -3.91 -11.42
CA THR A 133 3.39 -4.85 -10.99
C THR A 133 3.24 -4.82 -9.47
N PHE A 134 2.00 -4.69 -9.02
CA PHE A 134 1.59 -4.84 -7.63
C PHE A 134 0.82 -6.15 -7.47
N ILE A 135 0.99 -6.82 -6.33
CA ILE A 135 0.35 -8.11 -6.05
C ILE A 135 -0.80 -7.88 -5.06
N LEU A 136 -2.00 -8.28 -5.45
CA LEU A 136 -3.20 -8.26 -4.62
C LEU A 136 -3.42 -9.64 -3.96
N PRO A 137 -4.29 -9.74 -2.94
CA PRO A 137 -4.83 -11.03 -2.50
C PRO A 137 -5.35 -11.85 -3.68
N ALA A 138 -5.44 -13.17 -3.52
CA ALA A 138 -5.66 -14.12 -4.61
C ALA A 138 -4.52 -14.20 -5.65
N THR A 139 -3.34 -13.61 -5.33
CA THR A 139 -2.20 -13.52 -6.28
C THR A 139 -2.54 -12.81 -7.58
N LEU A 140 -3.55 -11.93 -7.55
CA LEU A 140 -3.93 -11.11 -8.69
C LEU A 140 -2.84 -10.06 -8.93
N GLU A 141 -2.33 -10.00 -10.15
CA GLU A 141 -1.37 -8.99 -10.58
C GLU A 141 -2.08 -7.73 -11.06
N MET A 142 -1.63 -6.58 -10.57
CA MET A 142 -2.10 -5.28 -10.95
C MET A 142 -0.93 -4.48 -11.56
N PRO A 143 -0.76 -4.50 -12.89
CA PRO A 143 0.20 -3.62 -13.55
C PRO A 143 -0.26 -2.16 -13.43
N PHE A 144 0.69 -1.29 -13.15
CA PHE A 144 0.48 0.15 -13.01
C PHE A 144 1.71 0.92 -13.51
N THR A 145 1.49 1.95 -14.34
CA THR A 145 2.57 2.81 -14.82
C THR A 145 2.93 3.85 -13.76
N ILE A 146 4.06 3.64 -13.09
CA ILE A 146 4.60 4.61 -12.13
C ILE A 146 5.47 5.64 -12.84
N SER A 147 5.34 6.89 -12.41
CA SER A 147 6.08 8.05 -12.91
C SER A 147 6.82 8.72 -11.75
N THR A 148 7.58 9.77 -12.05
CA THR A 148 8.41 10.48 -11.06
C THR A 148 7.61 11.21 -9.99
N ARG A 149 6.30 11.36 -10.23
CA ARG A 149 5.32 12.02 -9.38
C ARG A 149 4.33 11.07 -8.73
N THR A 150 4.41 9.77 -9.01
CA THR A 150 3.46 8.78 -8.49
C THR A 150 3.71 8.51 -7.01
N MET A 151 2.71 8.82 -6.19
CA MET A 151 2.66 8.51 -4.77
C MET A 151 2.09 7.10 -4.55
N ALA A 152 2.40 6.48 -3.40
CA ALA A 152 1.78 5.24 -2.99
C ALA A 152 0.24 5.36 -2.90
N GLY A 153 -0.25 6.52 -2.43
CA GLY A 153 -1.68 6.83 -2.37
C GLY A 153 -2.36 6.80 -3.74
N ASP A 154 -1.69 7.25 -4.81
CA ASP A 154 -2.24 7.21 -6.18
C ASP A 154 -2.47 5.78 -6.65
N VAL A 155 -1.53 4.89 -6.37
CA VAL A 155 -1.63 3.46 -6.73
C VAL A 155 -2.80 2.81 -5.98
N ILE A 156 -2.97 3.13 -4.70
CA ILE A 156 -4.10 2.64 -3.88
C ILE A 156 -5.42 3.22 -4.40
N ALA A 157 -5.45 4.49 -4.79
CA ALA A 157 -6.63 5.13 -5.35
C ALA A 157 -7.08 4.46 -6.65
N GLU A 158 -6.14 4.17 -7.55
CA GLU A 158 -6.42 3.42 -8.77
C GLU A 158 -6.91 2.00 -8.48
N MET A 159 -6.28 1.28 -7.54
CA MET A 159 -6.72 -0.06 -7.14
C MET A 159 -8.17 -0.02 -6.65
N CYS A 160 -8.51 0.92 -5.77
CA CYS A 160 -9.88 1.10 -5.27
C CYS A 160 -10.87 1.39 -6.41
N SER A 161 -10.49 2.25 -7.36
CA SER A 161 -11.30 2.56 -8.55
C SER A 161 -11.56 1.30 -9.38
N ARG A 162 -10.52 0.53 -9.72
CA ARG A 162 -10.62 -0.73 -10.49
C ARG A 162 -11.51 -1.78 -9.82
N LEU A 163 -11.45 -1.84 -8.49
CA LEU A 163 -12.21 -2.81 -7.70
C LEU A 163 -13.62 -2.32 -7.32
N GLY A 164 -14.02 -1.11 -7.71
CA GLY A 164 -15.32 -0.53 -7.37
C GLY A 164 -15.48 -0.23 -5.87
N LEU A 165 -14.38 0.01 -5.16
CA LEU A 165 -14.37 0.35 -3.74
C LEU A 165 -14.71 1.85 -3.58
N THR A 166 -15.99 2.14 -3.35
CA THR A 166 -16.54 3.51 -3.33
C THR A 166 -16.66 4.12 -1.92
N GLY A 167 -16.16 3.40 -0.91
CA GLY A 167 -16.14 3.85 0.48
C GLY A 167 -15.42 5.18 0.67
N LYS A 168 -15.96 6.05 1.55
CA LYS A 168 -15.37 7.38 1.80
C LYS A 168 -13.94 7.29 2.34
N ARG A 169 -13.65 6.22 3.07
CA ARG A 169 -12.35 5.95 3.67
C ARG A 169 -11.69 4.71 3.10
N ALA A 170 -12.22 4.18 1.98
CA ALA A 170 -11.70 2.96 1.38
C ALA A 170 -10.19 3.07 1.14
N HIS A 171 -9.69 4.21 0.66
CA HIS A 171 -8.27 4.42 0.41
C HIS A 171 -7.39 4.33 1.67
N GLU A 172 -7.90 4.76 2.83
CA GLU A 172 -7.14 4.76 4.10
C GLU A 172 -6.96 3.35 4.68
N GLU A 173 -7.71 2.37 4.18
CA GLU A 173 -7.73 1.02 4.72
C GLU A 173 -6.73 0.08 4.06
N TYR A 174 -6.12 0.50 2.96
CA TYR A 174 -5.14 -0.29 2.21
C TYR A 174 -3.76 0.32 2.37
N SER A 175 -2.76 -0.54 2.30
CA SER A 175 -1.36 -0.10 2.28
C SER A 175 -0.59 -0.99 1.30
N ILE A 176 0.39 -0.39 0.64
CA ILE A 176 1.40 -1.14 -0.11
C ILE A 176 2.43 -1.64 0.91
N LEU A 177 2.68 -2.93 0.92
CA LEU A 177 3.76 -3.57 1.65
C LEU A 177 4.90 -3.90 0.69
N SER A 178 6.10 -3.44 1.01
CA SER A 178 7.30 -3.99 0.40
C SER A 178 7.69 -5.30 1.09
N ILE A 179 8.00 -6.29 0.28
CA ILE A 179 8.50 -7.59 0.72
C ILE A 179 9.88 -7.80 0.11
N VAL A 180 10.90 -7.89 0.95
CA VAL A 180 12.30 -7.94 0.52
C VAL A 180 12.94 -9.28 0.90
N GLY A 181 13.71 -9.89 -0.01
CA GLY A 181 14.42 -11.15 0.23
C GLY A 181 13.47 -12.35 0.40
N ASP A 182 13.73 -13.21 1.38
CA ASP A 182 13.00 -14.47 1.66
C ASP A 182 11.62 -14.24 2.33
N PHE A 183 10.93 -13.15 1.99
CA PHE A 183 9.60 -12.80 2.50
C PHE A 183 9.52 -12.49 4.02
N SER A 184 10.67 -12.33 4.67
CA SER A 184 10.79 -12.15 6.13
C SER A 184 10.56 -10.71 6.60
N LEU A 185 10.90 -9.71 5.78
CA LEU A 185 10.63 -8.30 6.11
C LEU A 185 9.46 -7.75 5.29
N LYS A 186 8.41 -7.32 5.98
CA LYS A 186 7.24 -6.63 5.40
C LYS A 186 7.18 -5.21 5.94
N GLN A 187 7.46 -4.23 5.11
CA GLN A 187 7.41 -2.82 5.53
C GLN A 187 6.21 -2.13 4.86
N PRO A 188 5.31 -1.50 5.62
CA PRO A 188 4.27 -0.67 5.05
C PRO A 188 4.88 0.62 4.48
N ILE A 189 4.44 0.97 3.28
CA ILE A 189 4.77 2.22 2.59
C ILE A 189 3.69 3.24 2.94
N GLN A 190 4.08 4.47 3.26
CA GLN A 190 3.14 5.55 3.57
C GLN A 190 2.48 6.05 2.29
N HIS A 191 1.24 6.54 2.38
CA HIS A 191 0.52 7.08 1.21
C HIS A 191 1.26 8.22 0.53
N ASP A 192 1.96 9.04 1.32
CA ASP A 192 2.73 10.20 0.87
C ASP A 192 4.19 9.86 0.51
N ASP A 193 4.53 8.58 0.37
CA ASP A 193 5.84 8.18 -0.17
C ASP A 193 5.80 8.10 -1.70
N TYR A 194 6.86 8.60 -2.34
CA TYR A 194 7.05 8.45 -3.78
C TYR A 194 7.45 7.02 -4.15
N MET A 195 6.70 6.38 -5.03
CA MET A 195 6.98 4.99 -5.43
C MET A 195 8.34 4.82 -6.09
N MET A 196 8.76 5.82 -6.87
CA MET A 196 10.05 5.80 -7.54
C MET A 196 11.21 5.91 -6.55
N ASP A 197 11.08 6.63 -5.42
CA ASP A 197 12.11 6.65 -4.38
C ASP A 197 12.28 5.28 -3.73
N ILE A 198 11.17 4.65 -3.33
CA ILE A 198 11.17 3.32 -2.71
C ILE A 198 11.84 2.28 -3.62
N ILE A 199 11.46 2.24 -4.90
CA ILE A 199 12.03 1.26 -5.81
C ILE A 199 13.51 1.56 -6.11
N SER A 200 13.89 2.84 -6.17
CA SER A 200 15.28 3.22 -6.37
C SER A 200 16.15 2.74 -5.22
N ASP A 201 15.69 2.90 -3.97
CA ASP A 201 16.41 2.42 -2.78
C ASP A 201 16.66 0.92 -2.83
N TYR A 202 15.63 0.13 -3.17
CA TYR A 202 15.79 -1.32 -3.30
C TYR A 202 16.70 -1.72 -4.45
N THR A 203 16.55 -1.07 -5.62
CA THR A 203 17.36 -1.38 -6.81
C THR A 203 18.83 -1.04 -6.57
N SER A 204 19.12 0.12 -5.98
CA SER A 204 20.49 0.56 -5.67
C SER A 204 21.16 -0.30 -4.60
N SER A 205 20.39 -0.89 -3.69
CA SER A 205 20.87 -1.81 -2.67
C SER A 205 20.99 -3.26 -3.16
N GLY A 206 20.63 -3.55 -4.42
CA GLY A 206 20.66 -4.90 -4.99
C GLY A 206 19.60 -5.85 -4.41
N HIS A 207 18.56 -5.31 -3.76
CA HIS A 207 17.51 -6.10 -3.15
C HIS A 207 16.49 -6.56 -4.20
N VAL A 208 16.16 -7.85 -4.17
CA VAL A 208 14.96 -8.37 -4.85
C VAL A 208 13.75 -8.09 -3.95
N PHE A 209 12.74 -7.43 -4.51
CA PHE A 209 11.54 -7.03 -3.77
C PHE A 209 10.26 -7.34 -4.55
N LYS A 210 9.15 -7.46 -3.82
CA LYS A 210 7.78 -7.49 -4.34
C LYS A 210 6.93 -6.45 -3.61
N LEU A 211 6.00 -5.84 -4.33
CA LEU A 211 5.06 -4.85 -3.77
C LEU A 211 3.67 -5.48 -3.68
N TRP A 212 3.14 -5.58 -2.48
CA TRP A 212 1.83 -6.19 -2.22
C TRP A 212 0.86 -5.13 -1.73
N ILE A 213 -0.33 -5.03 -2.29
CA ILE A 213 -1.38 -4.19 -1.71
C ILE A 213 -2.30 -5.09 -0.90
N LYS A 214 -2.58 -4.71 0.34
CA LYS A 214 -3.53 -5.44 1.18
C LYS A 214 -4.38 -4.46 1.99
N ARG A 215 -5.54 -4.93 2.43
CA ARG A 215 -6.32 -4.21 3.43
C ARG A 215 -5.65 -4.34 4.79
N VAL A 216 -5.19 -3.25 5.38
CA VAL A 216 -4.53 -3.21 6.70
C VAL A 216 -5.48 -2.82 7.82
N ILE A 217 -6.56 -2.10 7.52
CA ILE A 217 -7.56 -1.64 8.47
C ILE A 217 -8.95 -2.07 7.97
N TRP A 218 -9.81 -2.54 8.88
CA TRP A 218 -11.13 -3.11 8.56
C TRP A 218 -12.26 -2.30 9.21
N PHE A 219 -12.31 -0.99 8.94
CA PHE A 219 -13.25 -0.06 9.55
C PHE A 219 -14.59 -0.04 8.83
N GLU A 220 -14.58 0.07 7.51
CA GLU A 220 -15.78 0.01 6.69
C GLU A 220 -16.27 -1.45 6.56
N PRO A 221 -17.56 -1.73 6.83
CA PRO A 221 -18.11 -3.06 6.60
C PRO A 221 -17.91 -3.51 5.16
N LEU A 222 -17.71 -4.81 4.96
CA LEU A 222 -17.65 -5.43 3.64
C LEU A 222 -19.08 -5.48 3.09
N THR A 223 -19.56 -4.39 2.51
CA THR A 223 -20.94 -4.32 2.03
C THR A 223 -21.13 -5.03 0.69
N ALA A 224 -22.34 -5.57 0.45
CA ALA A 224 -22.78 -6.19 -0.81
C ALA A 224 -22.79 -5.25 -2.05
N ARG A 225 -22.34 -3.99 -1.91
CA ARG A 225 -22.16 -3.05 -3.03
C ARG A 225 -20.80 -3.17 -3.71
N ASN A 226 -19.92 -4.01 -3.16
CA ASN A 226 -18.61 -4.28 -3.69
C ASN A 226 -18.72 -5.16 -4.96
N SER A 227 -17.82 -4.94 -5.93
CA SER A 227 -17.74 -5.81 -7.11
C SER A 227 -17.34 -7.24 -6.73
N ASN A 228 -17.69 -8.23 -7.56
CA ASN A 228 -17.22 -9.62 -7.39
C ASN A 228 -15.68 -9.70 -7.27
N ALA A 229 -14.95 -8.82 -7.96
CA ALA A 229 -13.50 -8.76 -7.88
C ALA A 229 -13.01 -8.34 -6.48
N SER A 230 -13.62 -7.30 -5.89
CA SER A 230 -13.32 -6.89 -4.52
C SER A 230 -13.71 -7.95 -3.49
N LEU A 231 -14.88 -8.59 -3.65
CA LEU A 231 -15.31 -9.69 -2.77
C LEU A 231 -14.29 -10.82 -2.77
N ASN A 232 -13.88 -11.28 -3.96
CA ASN A 232 -12.90 -12.34 -4.10
C ASN A 232 -11.55 -11.95 -3.46
N MET A 233 -11.09 -10.71 -3.67
CA MET A 233 -9.88 -10.19 -3.05
C MET A 233 -9.97 -10.20 -1.51
N HIS A 234 -11.08 -9.72 -0.94
CA HIS A 234 -11.30 -9.71 0.50
C HIS A 234 -11.38 -11.13 1.07
N TYR A 235 -12.11 -12.02 0.40
CA TYR A 235 -12.22 -13.42 0.77
C TYR A 235 -10.85 -14.08 0.87
N HIS A 236 -10.01 -13.97 -0.16
CA HIS A 236 -8.69 -14.58 -0.14
C HIS A 236 -7.76 -14.00 0.94
N GLN A 237 -7.95 -12.74 1.34
CA GLN A 237 -7.18 -12.19 2.45
C GLN A 237 -7.68 -12.74 3.80
N VAL A 238 -9.00 -12.75 4.01
CA VAL A 238 -9.64 -13.25 5.24
C VAL A 238 -9.43 -14.77 5.41
N SER A 239 -9.55 -15.55 4.34
CA SER A 239 -9.31 -16.99 4.33
C SER A 239 -7.88 -17.32 4.76
N ARG A 240 -6.86 -16.59 4.26
CA ARG A 240 -5.47 -16.78 4.71
C ARG A 240 -5.31 -16.50 6.20
N ASP A 241 -5.97 -15.46 6.72
CA ASP A 241 -5.90 -15.13 8.15
C ASP A 241 -6.64 -16.16 9.01
N PHE A 242 -7.73 -16.74 8.50
CA PHE A 242 -8.40 -17.90 9.09
C PHE A 242 -7.49 -19.13 9.12
N MET A 243 -6.87 -19.49 8.00
CA MET A 243 -5.98 -20.67 7.86
C MET A 243 -4.72 -20.57 8.73
N ARG A 244 -4.26 -19.36 9.07
CA ARG A 244 -3.23 -19.16 10.13
C ARG A 244 -3.69 -19.58 11.53
N GLY A 245 -4.99 -19.79 11.73
CA GLY A 245 -5.57 -20.29 12.96
C GLY A 245 -5.67 -19.28 14.09
N ASN A 246 -5.46 -17.98 13.84
CA ASN A 246 -5.44 -16.96 14.91
C ASN A 246 -6.81 -16.41 15.30
N LEU A 247 -7.85 -16.65 14.49
CA LEU A 247 -9.19 -16.11 14.70
C LEU A 247 -10.04 -16.96 15.66
N LEU A 248 -9.81 -18.27 15.71
CA LEU A 248 -10.55 -19.18 16.58
C LEU A 248 -9.83 -19.36 17.93
N CYS A 249 -10.58 -19.15 19.01
CA CYS A 249 -10.15 -19.41 20.38
C CYS A 249 -10.43 -20.88 20.73
N ILE A 250 -9.39 -21.59 21.17
CA ILE A 250 -9.44 -23.02 21.50
C ILE A 250 -8.87 -23.20 22.91
N PRO A 251 -9.69 -23.08 23.97
CA PRO A 251 -9.24 -23.29 25.33
C PRO A 251 -8.70 -24.70 25.57
N ARG A 252 -7.71 -24.85 26.46
CA ARG A 252 -7.21 -26.19 26.87
C ARG A 252 -8.35 -26.95 27.56
N GLY A 253 -8.63 -28.17 27.09
CA GLY A 253 -9.70 -29.03 27.62
C GLY A 253 -10.71 -29.42 26.55
N LYS A 254 -12.01 -29.33 26.85
CA LYS A 254 -13.08 -29.61 25.89
C LYS A 254 -13.40 -28.35 25.07
N THR A 255 -13.07 -28.38 23.78
CA THR A 255 -13.51 -27.36 22.82
C THR A 255 -15.04 -27.28 22.83
N PRO A 256 -15.64 -26.08 22.95
CA PRO A 256 -17.08 -25.92 22.90
C PRO A 256 -17.67 -26.50 21.60
N PRO A 257 -18.82 -27.20 21.65
CA PRO A 257 -19.47 -27.72 20.44
C PRO A 257 -19.76 -26.63 19.40
N SER A 258 -20.08 -25.41 19.85
CA SER A 258 -20.29 -24.25 18.99
C SER A 258 -19.04 -23.87 18.18
N THR A 259 -17.85 -23.98 18.76
CA THR A 259 -16.58 -23.71 18.06
C THR A 259 -16.34 -24.75 16.95
N LEU A 260 -16.61 -26.03 17.23
CA LEU A 260 -16.49 -27.09 16.22
C LEU A 260 -17.50 -26.90 15.09
N GLN A 261 -18.77 -26.60 15.42
CA GLN A 261 -19.80 -26.32 14.42
C GLN A 261 -19.45 -25.13 13.53
N LEU A 262 -18.92 -24.05 14.13
CA LEU A 262 -18.48 -22.87 13.39
C LEU A 262 -17.29 -23.19 12.48
N ALA A 263 -16.30 -23.95 12.98
CA ALA A 263 -15.17 -24.41 12.18
C ALA A 263 -15.62 -25.29 11.00
N THR A 264 -16.53 -26.25 11.22
CA THR A 264 -17.13 -27.07 10.15
C THR A 264 -17.81 -26.20 9.10
N LYS A 265 -18.60 -25.21 9.53
CA LYS A 265 -19.31 -24.31 8.61
C LYS A 265 -18.34 -23.46 7.79
N LEU A 266 -17.32 -22.88 8.42
CA LEU A 266 -16.29 -22.10 7.74
C LEU A 266 -15.50 -22.95 6.73
N ALA A 267 -15.15 -24.18 7.12
CA ALA A 267 -14.45 -25.14 6.25
C ALA A 267 -15.24 -25.43 4.96
N VAL A 268 -16.53 -25.77 5.10
CA VAL A 268 -17.42 -26.02 3.97
C VAL A 268 -17.61 -24.79 3.09
N LEU A 269 -17.77 -23.60 3.69
CA LEU A 269 -17.87 -22.36 2.92
C LEU A 269 -16.60 -22.09 2.11
N GLN A 270 -15.40 -22.37 2.64
CA GLN A 270 -14.17 -22.24 1.85
C GLN A 270 -14.13 -23.19 0.65
N TYR A 271 -14.54 -24.44 0.88
CA TYR A 271 -14.57 -25.48 -0.14
C TYR A 271 -15.53 -25.12 -1.29
N ILE A 272 -16.75 -24.66 -0.96
CA ILE A 272 -17.70 -24.14 -1.96
C ILE A 272 -17.14 -22.88 -2.65
N SER A 273 -16.48 -21.99 -1.91
CA SER A 273 -15.87 -20.78 -2.47
C SER A 273 -14.75 -21.07 -3.48
N ALA A 274 -14.11 -22.25 -3.39
CA ALA A 274 -13.13 -22.72 -4.37
C ALA A 274 -13.77 -23.27 -5.66
N GLY A 275 -15.10 -23.41 -5.71
CA GLY A 275 -15.84 -23.96 -6.84
C GLY A 275 -15.93 -25.49 -6.84
N GLU A 276 -15.64 -26.13 -5.70
CA GLU A 276 -15.69 -27.58 -5.58
C GLU A 276 -17.13 -28.09 -5.52
N ASN A 277 -17.48 -28.96 -6.48
CA ASN A 277 -18.85 -29.45 -6.68
C ASN A 277 -19.06 -30.89 -6.22
N THR A 278 -18.02 -31.55 -5.71
CA THR A 278 -18.09 -32.91 -5.16
C THR A 278 -18.05 -32.90 -3.65
N PRO A 279 -18.60 -33.91 -2.95
CA PRO A 279 -18.47 -34.01 -1.50
C PRO A 279 -16.99 -33.96 -1.06
N PRO A 280 -16.66 -33.27 0.05
CA PRO A 280 -15.30 -33.22 0.57
C PRO A 280 -14.75 -34.61 0.91
N SER A 281 -13.45 -34.79 0.72
CA SER A 281 -12.66 -35.98 1.06
C SER A 281 -11.79 -35.76 2.30
N ILE A 282 -11.01 -36.77 2.71
CA ILE A 282 -10.07 -36.63 3.83
C ILE A 282 -8.91 -35.71 3.46
N GLU A 283 -8.47 -35.80 2.20
CA GLU A 283 -7.38 -35.04 1.62
C GLU A 283 -7.69 -33.53 1.61
N ASP A 284 -8.96 -33.16 1.39
CA ASP A 284 -9.40 -31.75 1.35
C ASP A 284 -9.34 -31.05 2.71
N LEU A 285 -9.37 -31.82 3.82
CA LEU A 285 -9.48 -31.26 5.17
C LEU A 285 -8.30 -30.32 5.54
N GLU A 286 -7.11 -30.56 5.00
CA GLU A 286 -5.92 -29.76 5.28
C GLU A 286 -5.98 -28.37 4.61
N GLU A 287 -6.69 -28.25 3.49
CA GLU A 287 -6.94 -26.97 2.81
C GLU A 287 -8.16 -26.24 3.37
N MET A 288 -9.10 -26.99 3.94
CA MET A 288 -10.35 -26.44 4.51
C MET A 288 -10.22 -25.93 5.95
N LEU A 289 -9.30 -26.48 6.75
CA LEU A 289 -9.18 -26.20 8.18
C LEU A 289 -7.76 -25.81 8.60
N PRO A 290 -7.61 -24.84 9.52
CA PRO A 290 -6.31 -24.55 10.13
C PRO A 290 -5.77 -25.78 10.85
N GLU A 291 -4.47 -26.06 10.75
CA GLU A 291 -3.81 -27.24 11.35
C GLU A 291 -4.19 -27.46 12.83
N ARG A 292 -4.23 -26.38 13.61
CA ARG A 292 -4.58 -26.42 15.04
C ARG A 292 -6.03 -26.81 15.29
N VAL A 293 -6.94 -26.45 14.39
CA VAL A 293 -8.36 -26.81 14.45
C VAL A 293 -8.55 -28.24 13.99
N LEU A 294 -7.88 -28.61 12.89
CA LEU A 294 -7.88 -29.98 12.37
C LEU A 294 -7.44 -30.99 13.43
N ALA A 295 -6.45 -30.63 14.27
CA ALA A 295 -5.96 -31.45 15.37
C ALA A 295 -6.97 -31.72 16.51
N LEU A 296 -8.12 -31.04 16.55
CA LEU A 296 -9.11 -31.19 17.65
C LEU A 296 -9.96 -32.45 17.55
N GLN A 297 -10.04 -33.07 16.37
CA GLN A 297 -10.82 -34.29 16.14
C GLN A 297 -10.03 -35.23 15.21
N THR A 298 -10.47 -36.49 15.12
CA THR A 298 -9.93 -37.40 14.10
C THR A 298 -10.46 -37.02 12.72
N ARG A 299 -9.71 -37.35 11.67
CA ARG A 299 -10.08 -37.04 10.28
C ARG A 299 -11.46 -37.62 9.89
N PRO A 300 -11.82 -38.87 10.25
CA PRO A 300 -13.16 -39.39 9.97
C PRO A 300 -14.28 -38.60 10.63
N VAL A 301 -14.07 -38.10 11.86
CA VAL A 301 -15.07 -37.28 12.57
C VAL A 301 -15.23 -35.93 11.88
N TRP A 302 -14.13 -35.30 11.45
CA TRP A 302 -14.17 -34.09 10.65
C TRP A 302 -14.90 -34.30 9.32
N LEU A 303 -14.54 -35.37 8.59
CA LEU A 303 -15.16 -35.72 7.31
C LEU A 303 -16.68 -35.84 7.45
N THR A 304 -17.15 -36.63 8.41
CA THR A 304 -18.60 -36.79 8.64
C THR A 304 -19.29 -35.46 8.92
N ALA A 305 -18.64 -34.56 9.69
CA ALA A 305 -19.20 -33.25 10.00
C ALA A 305 -19.22 -32.32 8.76
N VAL A 306 -18.14 -32.27 7.98
CA VAL A 306 -18.09 -31.40 6.78
C VAL A 306 -18.99 -31.93 5.67
N GLU A 307 -19.11 -33.24 5.47
CA GLU A 307 -20.05 -33.81 4.49
C GLU A 307 -21.50 -33.49 4.83
N ALA A 308 -21.87 -33.61 6.11
CA ALA A 308 -23.21 -33.27 6.58
C ALA A 308 -23.52 -31.78 6.36
N GLN A 309 -22.55 -30.91 6.62
CA GLN A 309 -22.69 -29.47 6.44
C GLN A 309 -22.63 -29.05 4.96
N TRP A 310 -21.84 -29.73 4.13
CA TRP A 310 -21.77 -29.53 2.69
C TRP A 310 -23.09 -29.85 2.01
N LYS A 311 -23.74 -30.98 2.36
CA LYS A 311 -25.09 -31.31 1.85
C LYS A 311 -26.14 -30.23 2.14
N ALA A 312 -25.95 -29.43 3.18
CA ALA A 312 -26.86 -28.34 3.53
C ALA A 312 -26.55 -27.02 2.79
N LEU A 313 -25.37 -26.90 2.18
CA LEU A 313 -24.87 -25.66 1.57
C LEU A 313 -24.44 -25.83 0.10
N CYS A 314 -24.43 -27.05 -0.45
CA CYS A 314 -23.84 -27.37 -1.75
C CYS A 314 -24.46 -26.63 -2.95
N ASP A 315 -25.68 -26.11 -2.78
CA ASP A 315 -26.37 -25.32 -3.80
C ASP A 315 -26.03 -23.81 -3.74
N ASP A 316 -25.17 -23.39 -2.80
CA ASP A 316 -24.69 -22.00 -2.74
C ASP A 316 -23.71 -21.69 -3.87
N GLU A 317 -23.92 -20.56 -4.54
CA GLU A 317 -22.93 -20.00 -5.48
C GLU A 317 -21.62 -19.63 -4.74
N PRO A 318 -20.43 -19.77 -5.37
CA PRO A 318 -19.16 -19.45 -4.74
C PRO A 318 -19.10 -18.06 -4.13
N SER A 319 -19.65 -17.03 -4.80
CA SER A 319 -19.70 -15.66 -4.25
C SER A 319 -20.54 -15.57 -2.96
N ASN A 320 -21.68 -16.26 -2.91
CA ASN A 320 -22.52 -16.30 -1.71
C ASN A 320 -21.80 -17.02 -0.55
N ALA A 321 -21.05 -18.08 -0.86
CA ALA A 321 -20.22 -18.76 0.13
C ALA A 321 -19.10 -17.85 0.67
N GLN A 322 -18.45 -17.07 -0.20
CA GLN A 322 -17.45 -16.06 0.17
C GLN A 322 -18.05 -14.98 1.09
N GLU A 323 -19.21 -14.44 0.76
CA GLU A 323 -19.92 -13.46 1.60
C GLU A 323 -20.25 -14.02 2.98
N LYS A 324 -20.89 -15.20 3.04
CA LYS A 324 -21.21 -15.87 4.30
C LYS A 324 -19.96 -16.16 5.15
N PHE A 325 -18.86 -16.55 4.51
CA PHE A 325 -17.59 -16.82 5.19
C PHE A 325 -17.02 -15.56 5.83
N ILE A 326 -16.99 -14.47 5.07
CA ILE A 326 -16.55 -13.15 5.55
C ILE A 326 -17.45 -12.66 6.68
N ASP A 327 -18.78 -12.75 6.53
CA ASP A 327 -19.76 -12.30 7.52
C ASP A 327 -19.59 -13.01 8.86
N LEU A 328 -19.38 -14.33 8.84
CA LEU A 328 -19.13 -15.11 10.05
C LEU A 328 -17.82 -14.70 10.74
N LEU A 329 -16.75 -14.50 9.97
CA LEU A 329 -15.45 -14.12 10.54
C LEU A 329 -15.42 -12.67 10.99
N SER A 330 -16.16 -11.77 10.35
CA SER A 330 -16.23 -10.35 10.72
C SER A 330 -16.76 -10.10 12.13
N GLN A 331 -17.53 -11.06 12.67
CA GLN A 331 -18.09 -11.03 14.02
C GLN A 331 -17.08 -11.47 15.09
N MET A 332 -15.91 -12.00 14.68
CA MET A 332 -14.89 -12.46 15.61
C MET A 332 -14.17 -11.29 16.27
N PRO A 333 -13.80 -11.40 17.57
CA PRO A 333 -13.20 -10.30 18.32
C PRO A 333 -11.84 -9.83 17.77
N ASN A 334 -11.11 -10.73 17.11
CA ASN A 334 -9.79 -10.47 16.53
C ASN A 334 -9.84 -10.34 14.99
N PHE A 335 -11.03 -10.19 14.40
CA PHE A 335 -11.14 -9.97 12.97
C PHE A 335 -10.37 -8.72 12.54
N GLY A 336 -9.72 -8.80 11.38
CA GLY A 336 -8.94 -7.69 10.82
C GLY A 336 -7.71 -7.28 11.62
N CYS A 337 -7.34 -8.04 12.66
CA CYS A 337 -6.13 -7.76 13.43
C CYS A 337 -4.88 -8.24 12.70
N THR A 338 -3.79 -7.49 12.86
CA THR A 338 -2.44 -7.99 12.55
C THR A 338 -1.91 -8.75 13.77
N PHE A 339 -1.43 -9.98 13.56
CA PHE A 339 -0.92 -10.85 14.62
C PHE A 339 0.61 -10.89 14.60
N CYS A 340 1.23 -10.59 15.74
CA CYS A 340 2.67 -10.64 15.93
C CYS A 340 3.01 -11.55 17.11
N GLU A 341 3.94 -12.48 16.92
CA GLU A 341 4.50 -13.21 18.06
C GLU A 341 5.47 -12.29 18.82
N VAL A 342 5.36 -12.28 20.14
CA VAL A 342 6.22 -11.51 21.03
C VAL A 342 6.87 -12.44 22.04
N GLN A 343 8.18 -12.24 22.23
CA GLN A 343 9.00 -13.07 23.11
C GLN A 343 8.97 -12.60 24.57
N ALA A 344 8.67 -11.32 24.81
CA ALA A 344 8.60 -10.73 26.13
C ALA A 344 7.50 -9.66 26.21
N VAL A 345 6.80 -9.61 27.35
CA VAL A 345 5.77 -8.61 27.67
C VAL A 345 5.96 -8.20 29.12
N HIS A 346 5.81 -6.92 29.41
CA HIS A 346 5.71 -6.41 30.78
C HIS A 346 4.25 -6.02 31.07
N PRO A 347 3.64 -6.47 32.18
CA PRO A 347 4.26 -7.09 33.36
C PRO A 347 4.59 -8.60 33.22
N PRO A 348 5.51 -9.15 34.05
CA PRO A 348 5.95 -10.56 33.99
C PRO A 348 4.87 -11.62 34.24
N SER A 349 3.66 -11.22 34.64
CA SER A 349 2.54 -12.13 34.86
C SER A 349 1.96 -12.73 33.56
N VAL A 350 2.32 -12.15 32.40
CA VAL A 350 1.94 -12.68 31.09
C VAL A 350 2.92 -13.77 30.69
N ILE A 351 2.41 -14.97 30.44
CA ILE A 351 3.22 -16.08 29.92
C ILE A 351 3.63 -15.75 28.47
N THR A 352 4.93 -15.75 28.20
CA THR A 352 5.51 -15.59 26.86
C THR A 352 6.24 -16.87 26.40
N PRO A 353 6.43 -17.11 25.08
CA PRO A 353 5.97 -16.28 23.97
C PRO A 353 4.44 -16.22 23.90
N CYS A 354 3.91 -15.08 23.43
CA CYS A 354 2.48 -14.88 23.24
C CYS A 354 2.23 -14.15 21.90
N ILE A 355 0.97 -14.03 21.51
CA ILE A 355 0.59 -13.31 20.29
C ILE A 355 -0.07 -11.99 20.65
N VAL A 356 0.41 -10.91 20.08
CA VAL A 356 -0.26 -9.61 20.12
C VAL A 356 -1.07 -9.43 18.85
N ALA A 357 -2.39 -9.30 19.00
CA ALA A 357 -3.29 -8.90 17.93
C ALA A 357 -3.50 -7.39 18.00
N VAL A 358 -3.17 -6.70 16.91
CA VAL A 358 -3.32 -5.24 16.76
C VAL A 358 -4.47 -4.97 15.80
N GLY A 359 -5.54 -4.35 16.27
CA GLY A 359 -6.70 -4.02 15.43
C GLY A 359 -7.47 -2.81 15.94
N LEU A 360 -8.63 -2.56 15.34
CA LEU A 360 -9.49 -1.41 15.65
C LEU A 360 -9.94 -1.36 17.11
N ASN A 361 -10.12 -2.53 17.73
CA ASN A 361 -10.53 -2.65 19.12
C ASN A 361 -9.37 -2.44 20.11
N GLY A 362 -8.14 -2.27 19.63
CA GLY A 362 -6.93 -2.07 20.44
C GLY A 362 -5.94 -3.22 20.33
N LEU A 363 -5.18 -3.43 21.40
CA LEU A 363 -4.20 -4.52 21.53
C LEU A 363 -4.79 -5.65 22.35
N HIS A 364 -4.78 -6.86 21.80
CA HIS A 364 -5.15 -8.08 22.52
C HIS A 364 -3.91 -8.97 22.69
N PHE A 365 -3.59 -9.32 23.94
CA PHE A 365 -2.55 -10.28 24.27
C PHE A 365 -3.17 -11.66 24.34
N LEU A 366 -2.75 -12.57 23.47
CA LEU A 366 -3.35 -13.88 23.26
C LEU A 366 -2.35 -14.97 23.59
N ASN A 367 -2.81 -16.05 24.22
CA ASN A 367 -1.99 -17.22 24.46
C ASN A 367 -1.48 -17.83 23.13
N ASN A 368 -0.22 -18.28 23.12
CA ASN A 368 0.42 -18.81 21.92
C ASN A 368 -0.14 -20.16 21.44
N GLU A 369 -0.84 -20.91 22.28
CA GLU A 369 -1.49 -22.15 21.88
C GLU A 369 -3.01 -21.96 21.75
N THR A 370 -3.66 -21.36 22.74
CA THR A 370 -5.13 -21.37 22.80
C THR A 370 -5.79 -20.17 22.14
N ARG A 371 -5.03 -19.08 21.88
CA ARG A 371 -5.55 -17.75 21.52
C ARG A 371 -6.53 -17.15 22.55
N VAL A 372 -6.62 -17.75 23.75
CA VAL A 372 -7.35 -17.17 24.87
C VAL A 372 -6.67 -15.87 25.26
N MET A 373 -7.48 -14.84 25.52
CA MET A 373 -7.01 -13.53 25.93
C MET A 373 -6.32 -13.61 27.31
N LEU A 374 -5.10 -13.10 27.39
CA LEU A 374 -4.25 -13.12 28.59
C LEU A 374 -4.44 -11.88 29.46
N LEU A 375 -4.78 -10.74 28.85
CA LEU A 375 -4.96 -9.45 29.51
C LEU A 375 -6.23 -8.76 28.96
N PRO A 376 -6.90 -7.90 29.75
CA PRO A 376 -7.95 -7.03 29.21
C PRO A 376 -7.46 -6.24 28.00
N THR A 377 -8.37 -5.97 27.06
CA THR A 377 -8.07 -5.19 25.85
C THR A 377 -7.46 -3.84 26.21
N TYR A 378 -6.28 -3.55 25.66
CA TYR A 378 -5.67 -2.23 25.76
C TYR A 378 -6.19 -1.36 24.62
N THR A 379 -7.03 -0.39 24.96
CA THR A 379 -7.54 0.60 23.99
C THR A 379 -6.68 1.86 24.00
N HIS A 380 -6.58 2.55 22.86
CA HIS A 380 -5.82 3.80 22.70
C HIS A 380 -6.24 4.92 23.69
N LYS A 381 -7.45 4.83 24.27
CA LYS A 381 -7.91 5.77 25.31
C LYS A 381 -7.25 5.56 26.68
N SER A 382 -6.56 4.44 26.90
CA SER A 382 -5.95 4.09 28.19
C SER A 382 -4.54 4.65 28.40
N SER A 383 -3.89 5.19 27.36
CA SER A 383 -2.46 5.54 27.37
C SER A 383 -2.15 7.05 27.35
N ILE A 384 -3.13 7.96 27.28
CA ILE A 384 -2.86 9.41 27.18
C ILE A 384 -2.97 10.19 28.51
N TYR A 385 -3.40 9.57 29.63
CA TYR A 385 -3.64 10.32 30.88
C TYR A 385 -3.06 9.74 32.18
N LYS A 386 -1.99 8.93 32.14
CA LYS A 386 -1.39 8.43 33.40
C LYS A 386 0.08 8.76 33.69
N ASP A 387 0.86 9.29 32.75
CA ASP A 387 2.29 9.54 33.01
C ASP A 387 2.81 10.94 32.63
N VAL A 388 2.09 12.01 32.99
CA VAL A 388 2.66 13.38 32.98
C VAL A 388 2.73 14.03 34.38
N HIS A 389 2.25 13.36 35.44
CA HIS A 389 2.40 13.83 36.81
C HIS A 389 2.80 12.70 37.77
N SER A 390 4.02 12.16 37.63
CA SER A 390 4.75 11.60 38.79
C SER A 390 6.26 11.49 38.54
N LYS A 391 6.98 12.59 38.72
CA LYS A 391 8.12 12.73 39.65
C LYS A 391 8.79 14.07 39.47
#